data_AF-A0A433PR50-F1
#
_entry.id   AF-A0A433PR50-F1
#
_cell.length_a   1.000
_cell.length_b   1.000
_cell.length_c   1.000
_cell.angle_alpha   90.00
_cell.angle_beta   90.00
_cell.angle_gamma   90.00
#
_symmetry.space_group_name_H-M   'P 1'
#
loop_
_entity.id
_entity.type
_entity.pdbx_description
1 polymer ?
#
loop_
_entity_poly.entity_id
_entity_poly.type
_entity_poly.pdbx_seq_one_letter_code
_entity_poly.pdbx_strand_id
1 'polypeptide(L)'
;MDGDFETIRTFIRALNEMNPNLNFGEEVIDTIEVAFRKLREVFLSTHKYFKLVRFELMRLYELQHELRQLSYFDILGRLRLTMTIARVLMEIPIMINVASKGEEDKAAATAAAAGKEANKDDNMTANKEGREGGIFGERVEKVLRMVVGLLEKGEKLATTTSTRGSDSDSDDV
;
A
#
# COMPACT_ATOMS: atom_id res chain seq x y z
N MET A 1 -19.05 -16.20 -7.99
CA MET A 1 -19.09 -15.17 -9.06
C MET A 1 -18.60 -15.85 -10.32
N ASP A 2 -19.33 -16.88 -10.73
CA ASP A 2 -18.96 -17.78 -11.83
C ASP A 2 -19.61 -17.32 -13.14
N GLY A 3 -20.60 -16.42 -13.05
CA GLY A 3 -21.32 -15.85 -14.20
C GLY A 3 -20.49 -14.93 -15.11
N ASP A 4 -19.46 -14.26 -14.59
CA ASP A 4 -18.53 -13.44 -15.43
C ASP A 4 -17.52 -14.29 -16.21
N PHE A 5 -17.34 -15.55 -15.82
CA PHE A 5 -16.45 -16.48 -16.50
C PHE A 5 -17.19 -17.29 -17.57
N GLU A 6 -18.47 -17.57 -17.35
CA GLU A 6 -19.34 -18.10 -18.41
C GLU A 6 -19.45 -17.12 -19.58
N THR A 7 -19.58 -15.80 -19.33
CA THR A 7 -19.63 -14.79 -20.41
C THR A 7 -18.32 -14.68 -21.19
N ILE A 8 -17.15 -14.81 -20.52
CA ILE A 8 -15.84 -14.89 -21.20
C ILE A 8 -15.75 -16.17 -22.05
N ARG A 9 -16.25 -17.31 -21.53
CA ARG A 9 -16.29 -18.58 -22.29
C ARG A 9 -17.21 -18.48 -23.51
N THR A 10 -18.37 -17.85 -23.36
CA THR A 10 -19.29 -17.59 -24.49
C THR A 10 -18.67 -16.64 -25.50
N PHE A 11 -17.94 -15.61 -25.06
CA PHE A 11 -17.25 -14.67 -25.94
C PHE A 11 -16.10 -15.32 -26.73
N ILE A 12 -15.29 -16.17 -26.09
CA ILE A 12 -14.21 -16.90 -26.76
C ILE A 12 -14.78 -17.94 -27.73
N ARG A 13 -15.89 -18.61 -27.40
CA ARG A 13 -16.60 -19.50 -28.32
C ARG A 13 -17.17 -18.75 -29.52
N ALA A 14 -17.77 -17.58 -29.31
CA ALA A 14 -18.26 -16.72 -30.39
C ALA A 14 -17.12 -16.21 -31.30
N LEU A 15 -15.93 -15.94 -30.75
CA LEU A 15 -14.75 -15.58 -31.53
C LEU A 15 -14.18 -16.76 -32.34
N ASN A 16 -14.23 -17.97 -31.81
CA ASN A 16 -13.84 -19.20 -32.53
C ASN A 16 -14.81 -19.49 -33.70
N GLU A 17 -16.11 -19.28 -33.50
CA GLU A 17 -17.11 -19.38 -34.57
C GLU A 17 -16.90 -18.33 -35.68
N MET A 18 -16.37 -17.15 -35.33
CA MET A 18 -16.06 -16.07 -36.29
C MET A 18 -14.76 -16.29 -37.07
N ASN A 19 -13.84 -17.12 -36.57
CA ASN A 19 -12.55 -17.40 -37.23
C ASN A 19 -12.06 -18.83 -36.90
N PRO A 20 -12.51 -19.86 -37.64
CA PRO A 20 -12.17 -21.27 -37.38
C PRO A 20 -10.69 -21.62 -37.61
N ASN A 21 -9.90 -20.71 -38.20
CA ASN A 21 -8.45 -20.85 -38.34
C ASN A 21 -7.70 -20.53 -37.03
N LEU A 22 -8.34 -19.87 -36.06
CA LEU A 22 -7.82 -19.71 -34.71
C LEU A 22 -8.33 -20.88 -33.88
N ASN A 23 -7.63 -22.01 -33.93
CA ASN A 23 -7.91 -23.16 -33.07
C ASN A 23 -7.65 -22.80 -31.60
N PHE A 24 -8.58 -22.07 -30.97
CA PHE A 24 -8.65 -21.89 -29.54
C PHE A 24 -9.09 -23.23 -28.93
N GLY A 25 -8.16 -24.18 -28.83
CA GLY A 25 -8.38 -25.43 -28.10
C GLY A 25 -8.76 -25.15 -26.65
N GLU A 26 -9.43 -26.09 -25.97
CA GLU A 26 -9.82 -25.94 -24.55
C GLU A 26 -8.64 -25.52 -23.67
N GLU A 27 -7.42 -25.97 -23.99
CA GLU A 27 -6.18 -25.61 -23.31
C GLU A 27 -5.83 -24.10 -23.39
N VAL A 28 -6.16 -23.43 -24.50
CA VAL A 28 -5.97 -21.97 -24.65
C VAL A 28 -7.02 -21.21 -23.86
N ILE A 29 -8.25 -21.72 -23.79
CA ILE A 29 -9.33 -21.15 -22.99
C ILE A 29 -8.97 -21.22 -21.50
N ASP A 30 -8.46 -22.35 -21.04
CA ASP A 30 -8.01 -22.54 -19.65
C ASP A 30 -6.81 -21.62 -19.32
N THR A 31 -5.89 -21.46 -20.26
CA THR A 31 -4.74 -20.54 -20.10
C THR A 31 -5.20 -19.08 -20.00
N ILE A 32 -6.15 -18.68 -20.85
CA ILE A 32 -6.75 -17.34 -20.81
C ILE A 32 -7.51 -17.15 -19.49
N GLU A 33 -8.23 -18.16 -19.01
CA GLU A 33 -8.92 -18.10 -17.73
C GLU A 33 -7.95 -17.85 -16.55
N VAL A 34 -6.86 -18.62 -16.50
CA VAL A 34 -5.81 -18.44 -15.48
C VAL A 34 -5.19 -17.05 -15.58
N ALA A 35 -4.97 -16.54 -16.80
CA ALA A 35 -4.46 -15.19 -17.02
C ALA A 35 -5.45 -14.10 -16.55
N PHE A 36 -6.75 -14.25 -16.82
CA PHE A 36 -7.77 -13.30 -16.36
C PHE A 36 -7.94 -13.32 -14.84
N ARG A 37 -7.85 -14.48 -14.20
CA ARG A 37 -7.86 -14.59 -12.73
C ARG A 37 -6.68 -13.84 -12.12
N LYS A 38 -5.47 -14.04 -12.66
CA LYS A 38 -4.27 -13.31 -12.25
C LYS A 38 -4.39 -11.81 -12.51
N LEU A 39 -4.90 -11.41 -13.68
CA LEU A 39 -5.07 -10.00 -14.04
C LEU A 39 -6.06 -9.31 -13.10
N ARG A 40 -7.18 -9.98 -12.78
CA ARG A 40 -8.17 -9.48 -11.83
C ARG A 40 -7.57 -9.31 -10.44
N GLU A 41 -6.82 -10.30 -9.97
CA GLU A 41 -6.16 -10.24 -8.67
C GLU A 41 -5.20 -9.04 -8.59
N VAL A 42 -4.34 -8.89 -9.61
CA VAL A 42 -3.44 -7.74 -9.73
C VAL A 42 -4.22 -6.43 -9.77
N PHE A 43 -5.32 -6.36 -10.52
CA PHE A 43 -6.12 -5.14 -10.66
C PHE A 43 -6.82 -4.75 -9.35
N LEU A 44 -7.37 -5.72 -8.62
CA LEU A 44 -8.01 -5.49 -7.32
C LEU A 44 -6.99 -5.02 -6.28
N SER A 45 -5.83 -5.67 -6.20
CA SER A 45 -4.73 -5.23 -5.34
C SER A 45 -4.24 -3.84 -5.75
N THR A 46 -4.03 -3.58 -7.04
CA THR A 46 -3.61 -2.27 -7.57
C THR A 46 -4.61 -1.17 -7.22
N HIS A 47 -5.91 -1.40 -7.40
CA HIS A 47 -6.95 -0.43 -7.09
C HIS A 47 -6.97 -0.05 -5.60
N LYS A 48 -6.73 -1.03 -4.73
CA LYS A 48 -6.62 -0.82 -3.29
C LYS A 48 -5.39 0.02 -2.91
N TYR A 49 -4.21 -0.32 -3.46
CA TYR A 49 -3.00 0.48 -3.25
C TYR A 49 -3.17 1.90 -3.82
N PHE A 50 -3.79 2.03 -5.00
CA PHE A 50 -4.05 3.32 -5.63
C PHE A 50 -4.95 4.22 -4.76
N LYS A 51 -6.03 3.67 -4.18
CA LYS A 51 -6.89 4.42 -3.25
C LYS A 51 -6.13 4.92 -2.02
N LEU A 52 -5.27 4.07 -1.46
CA LEU A 52 -4.46 4.40 -0.29
C LEU A 52 -3.47 5.53 -0.60
N VAL A 53 -2.75 5.40 -1.71
CA VAL A 53 -1.76 6.40 -2.16
C VAL A 53 -2.44 7.72 -2.54
N ARG A 54 -3.61 7.69 -3.20
CA ARG A 54 -4.33 8.90 -3.62
C ARG A 54 -4.65 9.82 -2.43
N PHE A 55 -5.05 9.26 -1.29
CA PHE A 55 -5.36 10.05 -0.10
C PHE A 55 -4.13 10.79 0.42
N GLU A 56 -3.00 10.08 0.55
CA GLU A 56 -1.74 10.68 1.00
C GLU A 56 -1.18 11.70 0.00
N LEU A 57 -1.36 11.48 -1.31
CA LEU A 57 -0.97 12.44 -2.34
C LEU A 57 -1.78 13.74 -2.26
N MET A 58 -3.07 13.65 -1.94
CA MET A 58 -3.92 14.84 -1.73
C MET A 58 -3.44 15.64 -0.51
N ARG A 59 -3.15 14.95 0.60
CA ARG A 59 -2.56 15.56 1.79
C ARG A 59 -1.19 16.19 1.52
N LEU A 60 -0.35 15.53 0.74
CA LEU A 60 0.95 16.06 0.33
C LEU A 60 0.81 17.35 -0.50
N TYR A 61 -0.18 17.40 -1.39
CA TYR A 61 -0.48 18.57 -2.21
C TYR A 61 -0.91 19.76 -1.35
N GLU A 62 -1.74 19.53 -0.34
CA GLU A 62 -2.15 20.56 0.63
C GLU A 62 -0.94 21.13 1.40
N LEU A 63 -0.08 20.26 1.94
CA LEU A 63 1.13 20.68 2.64
C LEU A 63 2.11 21.46 1.74
N GLN A 64 2.24 21.06 0.47
CA GLN A 64 3.06 21.80 -0.50
C GLN A 64 2.45 23.17 -0.84
N HIS A 65 1.13 23.27 -0.85
CA HIS A 65 0.44 24.54 -1.06
C HIS A 65 0.65 25.48 0.12
N GLU A 66 0.50 24.99 1.35
CA GLU A 66 0.77 25.75 2.59
C GLU A 66 2.23 26.26 2.64
N LEU A 67 3.20 25.41 2.29
CA LEU A 67 4.61 25.81 2.21
C LEU A 67 4.82 26.95 1.20
N ARG A 68 4.08 26.94 0.08
CA ARG A 68 4.18 27.97 -0.95
C ARG A 68 3.53 29.29 -0.54
N GLN A 69 2.48 29.22 0.29
CA GLN A 69 1.79 30.40 0.83
C GLN A 69 2.56 31.05 1.98
N LEU A 70 3.46 30.31 2.66
CA LEU A 70 4.29 30.86 3.73
C LEU A 70 5.23 31.96 3.24
N SER A 71 5.35 33.02 4.04
CA SER A 71 6.32 34.10 3.80
C SER A 71 7.74 33.55 3.67
N TYR A 72 8.56 34.17 2.81
CA TYR A 72 9.96 33.75 2.60
C TYR A 72 10.79 33.85 3.89
N PHE A 73 10.42 34.77 4.79
CA PHE A 73 11.10 35.00 6.06
C PHE A 73 10.71 34.01 7.17
N ASP A 74 9.67 33.19 6.98
CA ASP A 74 9.27 32.18 7.96
C ASP A 74 10.05 30.88 7.77
N ILE A 75 11.31 30.91 8.20
CA ILE A 75 12.26 29.80 8.06
C ILE A 75 11.85 28.61 8.94
N LEU A 76 11.31 28.87 10.14
CA LEU A 76 10.88 27.82 11.08
C LEU A 76 9.60 27.12 10.60
N GLY A 77 8.62 27.89 10.11
CA GLY A 77 7.41 27.34 9.52
C GLY A 77 7.70 26.51 8.27
N ARG A 78 8.61 26.99 7.40
CA ARG A 78 9.09 26.24 6.23
C ARG A 78 9.80 24.94 6.61
N LEU A 79 10.66 24.97 7.61
CA LEU A 79 11.36 23.77 8.09
C LEU A 79 10.38 22.74 8.64
N ARG A 80 9.37 23.18 9.41
CA ARG A 80 8.31 22.32 9.95
C ARG A 80 7.48 21.66 8.84
N LEU A 81 7.00 22.46 7.87
CA LEU A 81 6.23 21.94 6.74
C LEU A 81 7.08 20.98 5.89
N THR A 82 8.37 21.27 5.71
CA THR A 82 9.29 20.37 5.00
C THR A 82 9.48 19.04 5.74
N MET A 83 9.62 19.05 7.07
CA MET A 83 9.66 17.83 7.87
C MET A 83 8.36 17.02 7.77
N THR A 84 7.21 17.71 7.75
CA THR A 84 5.88 17.08 7.64
C THR A 84 5.71 16.44 6.26
N ILE A 85 6.13 17.13 5.19
CA ILE A 85 6.17 16.61 3.82
C ILE A 85 7.07 15.38 3.73
N ALA A 86 8.28 15.44 4.30
CA ALA A 86 9.20 14.32 4.33
C ALA A 86 8.64 13.11 5.09
N ARG A 87 7.89 13.34 6.17
CA ARG A 87 7.19 12.29 6.92
C ARG A 87 6.15 11.60 6.06
N VAL A 88 5.23 12.35 5.45
CA VAL A 88 4.17 11.80 4.58
C VAL A 88 4.78 11.00 3.41
N LEU A 89 5.85 11.51 2.81
CA LEU A 89 6.57 10.80 1.73
C LEU A 89 7.16 9.45 2.18
N MET A 90 7.65 9.36 3.41
CA MET A 90 8.20 8.12 3.98
C MET A 90 7.11 7.19 4.55
N GLU A 91 5.94 7.72 4.87
CA GLU A 91 4.79 6.95 5.36
C GLU A 91 4.11 6.14 4.25
N ILE A 92 4.00 6.72 3.04
CA ILE A 92 3.43 6.07 1.85
C ILE A 92 4.03 4.67 1.58
N PRO A 93 5.36 4.49 1.42
CA PRO A 93 5.95 3.18 1.18
C PRO A 93 5.71 2.21 2.35
N ILE A 94 5.73 2.68 3.60
CA ILE A 94 5.46 1.83 4.77
C ILE A 94 4.02 1.31 4.74
N MET A 95 3.04 2.16 4.44
CA MET A 95 1.63 1.76 4.33
C MET A 95 1.41 0.72 3.23
N ILE A 96 2.05 0.90 2.06
CA ILE A 96 1.99 -0.06 0.95
C ILE A 96 2.58 -1.41 1.39
N ASN A 97 3.73 -1.37 2.07
CA ASN A 97 4.39 -2.58 2.58
C ASN A 97 3.50 -3.35 3.56
N VAL A 98 2.89 -2.65 4.54
CA VAL A 98 1.96 -3.25 5.51
C VAL A 98 0.72 -3.82 4.83
N ALA A 99 0.15 -3.10 3.86
CA ALA A 99 -1.01 -3.57 3.10
C ALA A 99 -0.70 -4.82 2.28
N SER A 100 0.53 -4.96 1.79
CA SER A 100 1.03 -6.16 1.11
C SER A 100 1.20 -7.35 2.06
N LYS A 101 1.76 -7.16 3.27
CA LYS A 101 1.84 -8.24 4.28
C LYS A 101 0.46 -8.82 4.61
N GLY A 102 -0.52 -7.95 4.76
CA GLY A 102 -1.90 -8.36 5.07
C GLY A 102 -2.60 -9.13 3.93
N GLU A 103 -2.12 -9.04 2.68
CA GLU A 103 -2.60 -9.86 1.57
C GLU A 103 -1.92 -11.23 1.56
N GLU A 104 -0.63 -11.29 1.81
CA GLU A 104 0.13 -12.55 1.93
C GLU A 104 -0.38 -13.40 3.10
N ASP A 105 -0.71 -12.78 4.24
CA ASP A 105 -1.28 -13.46 5.39
C ASP A 105 -2.72 -13.97 5.13
N LYS A 106 -3.52 -13.23 4.35
CA LYS A 106 -4.86 -13.66 3.95
C LYS A 106 -4.83 -14.79 2.93
N ALA A 107 -3.94 -14.70 1.94
CA ALA A 107 -3.71 -15.77 0.96
C ALA A 107 -3.18 -17.05 1.64
N ALA A 108 -2.35 -16.90 2.66
CA ALA A 108 -1.90 -18.01 3.50
C ALA A 108 -3.03 -18.63 4.34
N ALA A 109 -3.90 -17.80 4.92
CA ALA A 109 -5.02 -18.26 5.71
C ALA A 109 -6.09 -18.98 4.88
N THR A 110 -6.35 -18.51 3.65
CA THR A 110 -7.27 -19.18 2.71
C THR A 110 -6.69 -20.49 2.17
N ALA A 111 -5.37 -20.53 1.87
CA ALA A 111 -4.69 -21.78 1.50
C ALA A 111 -4.68 -22.81 2.65
N ALA A 112 -4.47 -22.36 3.89
CA ALA A 112 -4.54 -23.21 5.09
C ALA A 112 -5.97 -23.68 5.42
N ALA A 113 -6.99 -22.92 5.03
CA ALA A 113 -8.40 -23.33 5.17
C ALA A 113 -8.81 -24.35 4.08
N ALA A 114 -8.30 -24.22 2.85
CA ALA A 114 -8.53 -25.16 1.77
C ALA A 114 -7.81 -26.52 1.96
N GLY A 115 -6.66 -26.52 2.66
CA GLY A 115 -5.91 -27.75 2.98
C GLY A 115 -6.41 -28.53 4.21
N LYS A 116 -7.48 -28.06 4.89
CA LYS A 116 -7.93 -28.63 6.16
C LYS A 116 -8.99 -29.75 6.05
N GLU A 117 -9.40 -30.11 4.85
CA GLU A 117 -10.31 -31.26 4.62
C GLU A 117 -9.58 -32.61 4.45
N ALA A 118 -8.25 -32.62 4.39
CA ALA A 118 -7.47 -33.85 4.34
C ALA A 118 -6.47 -33.90 5.50
N ASN A 119 -6.61 -34.93 6.33
CA ASN A 119 -5.65 -35.37 7.35
C ASN A 119 -5.68 -34.67 8.71
N LYS A 120 -6.57 -35.17 9.58
CA LYS A 120 -6.45 -35.09 11.03
C LYS A 120 -5.63 -36.30 11.46
N ASP A 121 -4.32 -36.12 11.60
CA ASP A 121 -3.38 -36.90 12.44
C ASP A 121 -1.96 -36.70 11.87
N ASP A 122 -1.27 -35.66 12.31
CA ASP A 122 0.06 -35.84 12.91
C ASP A 122 0.59 -34.54 13.51
N ASN A 123 1.10 -34.67 14.72
CA ASN A 123 1.75 -33.63 15.48
C ASN A 123 3.20 -33.52 15.03
N MET A 124 3.56 -32.47 14.28
CA MET A 124 4.95 -32.02 14.24
C MET A 124 5.02 -30.52 13.95
N THR A 125 5.25 -29.76 15.03
CA THR A 125 5.96 -28.48 15.08
C THR A 125 6.17 -27.78 13.74
N ALA A 126 5.14 -27.07 13.28
CA ALA A 126 5.30 -26.06 12.24
C ALA A 126 6.15 -24.92 12.81
N ASN A 127 7.46 -25.01 12.57
CA ASN A 127 8.42 -23.96 12.80
C ASN A 127 7.95 -22.71 12.03
N LYS A 128 7.29 -21.78 12.72
CA LYS A 128 6.89 -20.46 12.22
C LYS A 128 8.11 -19.54 12.18
N GLU A 129 9.20 -19.99 11.58
CA GLU A 129 10.34 -19.15 11.31
C GLU A 129 10.12 -18.43 9.97
N GLY A 130 9.99 -17.10 10.05
CA GLY A 130 10.24 -16.22 8.91
C GLY A 130 9.12 -16.11 7.88
N ARG A 131 7.88 -15.81 8.28
CA ARG A 131 6.99 -15.08 7.37
C ARG A 131 7.40 -13.61 7.37
N GLU A 132 8.53 -13.33 6.73
CA GLU A 132 8.94 -11.97 6.35
C GLU A 132 8.00 -11.48 5.24
N GLY A 133 6.72 -11.29 5.56
CA GLY A 133 5.76 -10.77 4.61
C GLY A 133 6.03 -9.30 4.38
N GLY A 134 5.94 -8.81 3.15
CA GLY A 134 6.15 -7.41 2.76
C GLY A 134 7.15 -7.20 1.63
N ILE A 135 6.87 -6.21 0.79
CA ILE A 135 7.68 -5.78 -0.35
C ILE A 135 9.09 -5.34 0.07
N PHE A 136 9.26 -4.86 1.30
CA PHE A 136 10.55 -4.47 1.86
C PHE A 136 11.07 -5.48 2.87
N GLY A 137 12.35 -5.86 2.75
CA GLY A 137 13.04 -6.65 3.78
C GLY A 137 13.08 -5.93 5.13
N GLU A 138 13.18 -6.68 6.23
CA GLU A 138 13.03 -6.16 7.60
C GLU A 138 13.94 -4.96 7.92
N ARG A 139 15.15 -4.94 7.36
CA ARG A 139 16.12 -3.87 7.60
C ARG A 139 15.65 -2.53 7.02
N VAL A 140 15.11 -2.56 5.80
CA VAL A 140 14.61 -1.36 5.12
C VAL A 140 13.38 -0.82 5.84
N GLU A 141 12.49 -1.71 6.29
CA GLU A 141 11.33 -1.31 7.09
C GLU A 141 11.75 -0.68 8.44
N LYS A 142 12.71 -1.29 9.15
CA LYS A 142 13.23 -0.77 10.42
C LYS A 142 13.86 0.63 10.25
N VAL A 143 14.61 0.84 9.16
CA VAL A 143 15.20 2.15 8.83
C VAL A 143 14.12 3.19 8.49
N LEU A 144 13.15 2.83 7.64
CA LEU A 144 12.02 3.70 7.30
C LEU A 144 11.25 4.15 8.55
N ARG A 145 10.94 3.22 9.44
CA ARG A 145 10.26 3.52 10.71
C ARG A 145 11.11 4.39 11.65
N MET A 146 12.42 4.16 11.70
CA MET A 146 13.34 5.01 12.48
C MET A 146 13.33 6.44 11.95
N VAL A 147 13.45 6.63 10.64
CA VAL A 147 13.46 7.96 10.01
C VAL A 147 12.13 8.68 10.25
N VAL A 148 11.00 8.01 10.10
CA VAL A 148 9.68 8.57 10.44
C VAL A 148 9.62 8.98 11.91
N GLY A 149 10.09 8.13 12.84
CA GLY A 149 10.11 8.46 14.26
C GLY A 149 11.03 9.64 14.62
N LEU A 150 12.13 9.85 13.89
CA LEU A 150 12.98 11.02 14.02
C LEU A 150 12.29 12.28 13.49
N LEU A 151 11.62 12.18 12.34
CA LEU A 151 10.84 13.28 11.75
C LEU A 151 9.68 13.69 12.66
N GLU A 152 8.98 12.74 13.27
CA GLU A 152 7.90 13.01 14.25
C GLU A 152 8.41 13.73 15.49
N LYS A 153 9.56 13.32 16.03
CA LYS A 153 10.18 14.01 17.16
C LYS A 153 10.64 15.41 16.78
N GLY A 154 11.20 15.57 15.58
CA GLY A 154 11.60 16.87 15.03
C GLY A 154 10.42 17.83 14.87
N GLU A 155 9.29 17.33 14.33
CA GLU A 155 8.05 18.09 14.19
C GLU A 155 7.52 18.57 15.56
N LYS A 156 7.49 17.69 16.57
CA LYS A 156 7.03 18.01 17.93
C LYS A 156 7.92 19.02 18.67
N LEU A 157 9.22 19.02 18.39
CA LEU A 157 10.15 20.00 18.97
C LEU A 157 10.02 21.36 18.28
N ALA A 158 9.78 21.38 16.97
CA ALA A 158 9.53 22.61 16.23
C ALA A 158 8.21 23.28 16.61
N THR A 159 7.20 22.54 17.08
CA THR A 159 5.95 23.11 17.60
C THR A 159 6.10 23.71 19.00
N THR A 160 7.02 23.20 19.83
CA THR A 160 7.25 23.71 21.20
C THR A 160 8.07 25.00 21.22
N THR A 161 8.93 25.24 20.22
CA THR A 161 9.70 26.49 20.12
C THR A 161 8.87 27.65 19.56
N SER A 162 7.85 27.38 18.75
CA SER A 162 6.96 28.42 18.19
C SER A 162 6.01 29.04 19.21
N THR A 163 5.70 28.35 20.31
CA THR A 163 4.78 28.84 21.37
C THR A 163 5.49 29.67 22.43
N ARG A 164 6.83 29.73 22.43
CA ARG A 164 7.62 30.48 23.41
C ARG A 164 8.05 31.87 22.90
N GLY A 165 7.72 32.21 21.65
CA GLY A 165 8.12 33.46 21.00
C GLY A 165 7.06 34.57 20.98
N SER A 166 5.88 34.37 21.58
CA SER A 166 4.76 35.34 21.54
C SER A 166 4.44 36.02 22.88
N ASP A 167 5.18 35.72 23.96
CA ASP A 167 4.87 36.22 25.32
C ASP A 167 5.91 37.21 25.88
N SER A 168 6.70 37.87 25.02
CA SER A 168 7.67 38.88 25.46
C SER A 168 7.59 40.15 24.61
N ASP A 169 6.47 40.86 24.69
CA ASP A 169 6.42 42.30 24.42
C ASP A 169 5.08 42.87 24.91
N SER A 170 4.94 43.00 26.24
CA SER A 170 3.90 43.84 26.86
C SER A 170 4.34 44.29 28.25
N ASP A 171 5.54 44.83 28.39
CA ASP A 171 5.92 45.61 29.56
C ASP A 171 6.90 46.68 29.10
N ASP A 172 6.38 47.86 28.76
CA ASP A 172 7.02 49.12 29.12
C ASP A 172 5.99 50.26 29.08
N VAL A 173 5.94 50.97 30.21
CA VAL A 173 5.07 52.09 30.59
C VAL A 173 5.60 53.40 30.05
#